data_AF-A0A7W1TGL4-F1
#
_entry.id   AF-A0A7W1TGL4-F1
#
_cell.length_a   1.000
_cell.length_b   1.000
_cell.length_c   1.000
_cell.angle_alpha   90.00
_cell.angle_beta   90.00
_cell.angle_gamma   90.00
#
_symmetry.space_group_name_H-M   'P 1'
#
loop_
_entity.id
_entity.type
_entity.pdbx_description
1 polymer ?
#
loop_
_entity_poly.entity_id
_entity_poly.type
_entity_poly.pdbx_seq_one_letter_code
_entity_poly.pdbx_strand_id
1 'polypeptide(L)'
;MPKPDGARIVLTDTSGQIQVDSLLPDEGPRAEPSELGVVSTVFATGRPQVSDLYAGPVTRDYLVAVDVPVEVDGRVAYALTMAFTPSVFTPVLDNRRGPSESGRAIVVDRNGLILARSSNVGEFVGRRVGFASLAAVGRGGGVFKTTAQDGRPILAANAPIPATGWSTLAASRLDMMEAAMLRSIASAAAFGTAAFLLGMVSAAWYARRIEGPMPALAGAPGTMVHVWAAPGAQGVLFDLAHGTSAVMCPAFDAAA
;
A
#
# COMPACT_ATOMS: atom_id res chain seq x y z
N MET A 1 -0.65 6.56 33.86
CA MET A 1 0.08 5.54 33.08
C MET A 1 0.79 4.62 34.06
N PRO A 2 0.70 3.30 33.92
CA PRO A 2 1.50 2.37 34.72
C PRO A 2 2.99 2.61 34.46
N LYS A 3 3.83 2.47 35.50
CA LYS A 3 5.29 2.47 35.37
C LYS A 3 5.69 1.33 34.42
N PRO A 4 6.50 1.58 33.37
CA PRO A 4 6.98 0.50 32.51
C PRO A 4 7.80 -0.51 33.33
N ASP A 5 7.67 -1.79 33.02
CA ASP A 5 8.45 -2.84 33.69
C ASP A 5 9.96 -2.56 33.55
N GLY A 6 10.68 -2.66 34.67
CA GLY A 6 12.11 -2.36 34.72
C GLY A 6 12.48 -0.86 34.64
N ALA A 7 11.51 0.06 34.70
CA ALA A 7 11.82 1.48 34.72
C ALA A 7 12.55 1.89 36.01
N ARG A 8 13.59 2.70 35.87
CA ARG A 8 14.35 3.34 36.96
C ARG A 8 14.00 4.81 36.99
N ILE A 9 13.55 5.31 38.13
CA ILE A 9 13.32 6.72 38.37
C ILE A 9 14.47 7.24 39.23
N VAL A 10 15.10 8.32 38.77
CA VAL A 10 16.26 8.94 39.40
C VAL A 10 16.00 10.44 39.52
N LEU A 11 16.35 11.01 40.67
CA LEU A 11 16.38 12.45 40.87
C LEU A 11 17.84 12.90 40.87
N THR A 12 18.19 13.83 39.98
CA THR A 12 19.57 14.32 39.83
C THR A 12 19.60 15.82 40.06
N ASP A 13 20.62 16.32 40.76
CA ASP A 13 20.81 17.76 40.97
C ASP A 13 21.61 18.43 39.83
N THR A 14 21.79 19.75 39.94
CA THR A 14 22.54 20.55 38.94
C THR A 14 24.04 20.19 38.82
N SER A 15 24.61 19.51 39.81
CA SER A 15 25.98 18.97 39.74
C SER A 15 26.04 17.60 39.08
N GLY A 16 24.88 17.04 38.71
CA GLY A 16 24.73 15.71 38.13
C GLY A 16 24.74 14.60 39.19
N GLN A 17 24.74 14.93 40.48
CA GLN A 17 24.70 13.93 41.55
C GLN A 17 23.29 13.35 41.68
N ILE A 18 23.22 12.02 41.72
CA ILE A 18 21.97 11.30 41.99
C ILE A 18 21.61 11.56 43.45
N GLN A 19 20.42 12.07 43.72
CA GLN A 19 19.89 12.30 45.07
C GLN A 19 18.95 11.16 45.50
N VAL A 20 18.17 10.65 44.57
CA VAL A 20 17.21 9.55 44.80
C VAL A 20 17.30 8.57 43.65
N ASP A 21 17.25 7.27 43.95
CA ASP A 21 17.15 6.21 42.97
C ASP A 21 16.12 5.17 43.41
N SER A 22 15.11 4.94 42.60
CA SER A 22 14.05 3.96 42.89
C SER A 22 14.48 2.49 42.87
N LEU A 23 15.67 2.15 42.33
CA LEU A 23 16.15 0.77 42.20
C LEU A 23 17.31 0.40 43.14
N LEU A 24 17.97 1.38 43.75
CA LEU A 24 19.04 1.14 44.71
C LEU A 24 18.50 1.35 46.13
N PRO A 25 18.80 0.44 47.09
CA PRO A 25 18.71 0.77 48.50
C PRO A 25 19.59 2.00 48.78
N ASP A 26 19.21 2.82 49.77
CA ASP A 26 19.86 4.11 50.11
C ASP A 26 21.39 4.04 50.33
N GLU A 27 21.99 2.85 50.43
CA GLU A 27 23.40 2.61 50.80
C GLU A 27 24.28 1.97 49.70
N GLY A 28 23.83 1.93 48.44
CA GLY A 28 24.65 1.44 47.31
C GLY A 28 25.58 2.50 46.69
N PRO A 29 26.68 2.13 46.00
CA PRO A 29 27.51 3.08 45.27
C PRO A 29 26.66 3.86 44.25
N ARG A 30 26.61 5.20 44.39
CA ARG A 30 25.94 6.07 43.40
C ARG A 30 26.70 6.02 42.09
N ALA A 31 25.98 5.76 40.99
CA ALA A 31 26.54 5.92 39.65
C ALA A 31 27.02 7.36 39.46
N GLU A 32 28.20 7.52 38.87
CA GLU A 32 28.86 8.82 38.72
C GLU A 32 28.06 9.75 37.77
N PRO A 33 27.98 11.06 38.07
CA PRO A 33 27.28 12.08 37.27
C PRO A 33 27.60 12.08 35.77
N SER A 34 28.82 11.68 35.40
CA SER A 34 29.34 11.76 34.03
C SER A 34 28.75 10.73 33.07
N GLU A 35 28.14 9.65 33.58
CA GLU A 35 27.54 8.60 32.74
C GLU A 35 26.14 8.99 32.20
N LEU A 36 25.61 10.13 32.67
CA LEU A 36 24.30 10.67 32.31
C LEU A 36 24.42 12.00 31.54
N GLY A 37 25.23 12.04 30.48
CA GLY A 37 25.26 13.17 29.51
C GLY A 37 23.88 13.56 28.96
N VAL A 38 22.89 12.70 29.19
CA VAL A 38 21.46 12.86 28.98
C VAL A 38 20.84 14.06 29.74
N VAL A 39 21.23 14.35 30.98
CA VAL A 39 20.50 15.31 31.85
C VAL A 39 20.89 16.77 31.63
N SER A 40 22.08 17.01 31.05
CA SER A 40 22.63 18.37 30.81
C SER A 40 21.68 19.29 30.03
N THR A 41 20.94 18.74 29.07
CA THR A 41 20.00 19.48 28.23
C THR A 41 18.78 19.97 29.01
N VAL A 42 18.29 19.25 30.02
CA VAL A 42 17.14 19.72 30.83
C VAL A 42 17.51 20.93 31.66
N PHE A 43 18.68 20.92 32.30
CA PHE A 43 19.16 22.08 33.05
C PHE A 43 19.41 23.29 32.15
N ALA A 44 19.87 23.06 30.90
CA ALA A 44 20.10 24.13 29.94
C ALA A 44 18.81 24.70 29.34
N THR A 45 17.82 23.86 29.05
CA THR A 45 16.60 24.26 28.33
C THR A 45 15.42 24.57 29.24
N GLY A 46 15.40 24.04 30.46
CA GLY A 46 14.26 24.08 31.37
C GLY A 46 13.02 23.37 30.81
N ARG A 47 13.19 22.44 29.87
CA ARG A 47 12.08 21.76 29.19
C ARG A 47 12.20 20.24 29.32
N PRO A 48 11.06 19.52 29.37
CA PRO A 48 11.07 18.07 29.27
C PRO A 48 11.70 17.61 27.95
N GLN A 49 12.44 16.50 28.01
CA GLN A 49 13.03 15.90 26.81
C GLN A 49 12.99 14.37 26.88
N VAL A 50 13.23 13.77 25.72
CA VAL A 50 13.49 12.33 25.58
C VAL A 50 14.89 12.16 25.03
N SER A 51 15.67 11.26 25.64
CA SER A 51 17.04 10.98 25.24
C SER A 51 17.12 10.20 23.91
N ASP A 52 18.31 10.16 23.32
CA ASP A 52 18.64 9.10 22.35
C ASP A 52 18.91 7.78 23.09
N LEU A 53 19.17 6.71 22.34
CA LEU A 53 19.49 5.41 22.92
C LEU A 53 20.89 5.44 23.54
N TYR A 54 21.01 5.03 24.81
CA TYR A 54 22.30 4.95 25.50
C TYR A 54 22.45 3.63 26.26
N ALA A 55 23.68 3.24 26.57
CA ALA A 55 23.93 2.07 27.42
C ALA A 55 23.88 2.47 28.89
N GLY A 56 23.09 1.75 29.68
CA GLY A 56 22.95 1.99 31.11
C GLY A 56 24.26 1.75 31.87
N PRO A 57 24.55 2.53 32.91
CA PRO A 57 25.84 2.48 33.62
C PRO A 57 26.07 1.16 34.39
N VAL A 58 24.99 0.55 34.90
CA VAL A 58 25.06 -0.62 35.79
C VAL A 58 24.93 -1.93 35.01
N THR A 59 23.82 -2.11 34.27
CA THR A 59 23.53 -3.37 33.56
C THR A 59 24.06 -3.41 32.13
N ARG A 60 24.52 -2.27 31.60
CA ARG A 60 24.88 -2.08 30.18
C ARG A 60 23.77 -2.37 29.18
N ASP A 61 22.53 -2.48 29.65
CA ASP A 61 21.37 -2.58 28.79
C ASP A 61 21.15 -1.28 28.04
N TYR A 62 20.59 -1.36 26.83
CA TYR A 62 20.16 -0.17 26.11
C TYR A 62 18.91 0.44 26.75
N LEU A 63 19.01 1.72 27.09
CA LEU A 63 17.98 2.50 27.77
C LEU A 63 17.64 3.75 26.97
N VAL A 64 16.43 4.23 27.21
CA VAL A 64 15.99 5.59 26.89
C VAL A 64 15.49 6.26 28.16
N ALA A 65 15.66 7.57 28.23
CA ALA A 65 15.26 8.37 29.37
C ALA A 65 14.28 9.45 28.96
N VAL A 66 13.30 9.67 29.83
CA VAL A 66 12.47 10.87 29.82
C VAL A 66 12.90 11.72 31.00
N ASP A 67 13.35 12.94 30.72
CA ASP A 67 13.80 13.88 31.74
C ASP A 67 12.79 15.01 31.87
N VAL A 68 12.43 15.33 33.11
CA VAL A 68 11.50 16.40 33.45
C VAL A 68 12.19 17.36 34.43
N PRO A 69 12.22 18.67 34.16
CA PRO A 69 12.77 19.65 35.10
C PRO A 69 11.89 19.73 36.36
N VAL A 70 12.54 19.80 37.52
CA VAL A 70 11.90 20.08 38.79
C VAL A 70 12.36 21.47 39.23
N GLU A 71 11.40 22.40 39.25
CA GLU A 71 11.64 23.77 39.62
C GLU A 71 11.45 23.98 41.13
N VAL A 72 12.41 24.65 41.75
CA VAL A 72 12.35 25.13 43.13
C VAL A 72 12.65 26.62 43.09
N ASP A 73 11.75 27.45 43.63
CA ASP A 73 11.87 28.92 43.64
C ASP A 73 12.12 29.53 42.23
N GLY A 74 11.45 28.98 41.22
CA GLY A 74 11.53 29.44 39.82
C GLY A 74 12.85 29.11 39.12
N ARG A 75 13.66 28.19 39.67
CA ARG A 75 14.89 27.68 39.04
C ARG A 75 14.84 26.17 38.94
N VAL A 76 15.35 25.61 37.85
CA VAL A 76 15.50 24.15 37.69
C VAL A 76 16.59 23.66 38.66
N ALA A 77 16.17 23.13 39.80
CA ALA A 77 17.07 22.65 40.85
C ALA A 77 17.42 21.18 40.69
N TYR A 78 16.50 20.40 40.11
CA TYR A 78 16.67 18.98 39.87
C TYR A 78 16.13 18.57 38.50
N ALA A 79 16.56 17.41 38.04
CA ALA A 79 15.96 16.70 36.92
C ALA A 79 15.41 15.37 37.43
N LEU A 80 14.13 15.12 37.14
CA LEU A 80 13.49 13.84 37.37
C LEU A 80 13.59 13.01 36.10
N THR A 81 14.41 11.97 36.15
CA THR A 81 14.68 11.09 35.01
C THR A 81 13.99 9.76 35.20
N MET A 82 13.22 9.33 34.20
CA MET A 82 12.71 7.97 34.10
C MET A 82 13.42 7.24 32.95
N ALA A 83 14.29 6.30 33.29
CA ALA A 83 14.98 5.44 32.34
C ALA A 83 14.26 4.09 32.21
N PHE A 84 14.08 3.59 30.99
CA PHE A 84 13.45 2.30 30.73
C PHE A 84 14.00 1.66 29.45
N THR A 85 13.79 0.35 29.31
CA THR A 85 14.20 -0.38 28.11
C THR A 85 13.25 -0.07 26.96
N PRO A 86 13.75 0.10 25.72
CA PRO A 86 12.90 0.44 24.58
C PRO A 86 12.00 -0.72 24.12
N SER A 87 12.14 -1.91 24.72
CA SER A 87 11.28 -3.08 24.47
C SER A 87 9.80 -2.77 24.73
N VAL A 88 9.48 -1.78 25.58
CA VAL A 88 8.13 -1.28 25.84
C VAL A 88 7.40 -0.80 24.59
N PHE A 89 8.13 -0.43 23.53
CA PHE A 89 7.54 -0.02 22.25
C PHE A 89 7.22 -1.21 21.33
N THR A 90 7.79 -2.39 21.59
CA THR A 90 7.57 -3.58 20.75
C THR A 90 6.10 -3.94 20.61
N PRO A 91 5.31 -4.07 21.71
CA PRO A 91 3.90 -4.43 21.58
C PRO A 91 3.10 -3.40 20.79
N VAL A 92 3.51 -2.13 20.82
CA VAL A 92 2.89 -1.05 20.03
C VAL A 92 3.20 -1.23 18.54
N LEU A 93 4.42 -1.64 18.20
CA LEU A 93 4.83 -1.93 16.82
C LEU A 93 4.21 -3.23 16.27
N ASP A 94 3.96 -4.21 17.13
CA ASP A 94 3.35 -5.50 16.77
C ASP A 94 1.81 -5.45 16.68
N ASN A 95 1.17 -4.38 17.17
CA ASN A 95 -0.29 -4.31 17.23
C ASN A 95 -0.92 -4.04 15.84
N ARG A 96 -1.42 -5.11 15.20
CA ARG A 96 -2.46 -5.32 14.13
C ARG A 96 -2.74 -4.28 13.02
N ARG A 97 -2.13 -3.10 13.00
CA ARG A 97 -2.21 -2.07 11.95
C ARG A 97 -0.86 -1.75 11.31
N GLY A 98 0.18 -2.51 11.68
CA GLY A 98 1.47 -2.46 11.00
C GLY A 98 1.34 -2.88 9.52
N PRO A 99 2.37 -2.62 8.69
CA PRO A 99 2.41 -3.17 7.34
C PRO A 99 2.15 -4.68 7.41
N SER A 100 1.42 -5.23 6.42
CA SER A 100 0.94 -6.63 6.31
C SER A 100 1.93 -7.70 6.79
N GLU A 101 1.59 -8.99 6.85
CA GLU A 101 2.53 -10.07 7.28
C GLU A 101 3.95 -10.05 6.64
N SER A 102 4.14 -9.33 5.54
CA SER A 102 5.41 -9.05 4.85
C SER A 102 6.20 -7.83 5.33
N GLY A 103 5.65 -7.04 6.25
CA GLY A 103 6.10 -5.72 6.64
C GLY A 103 6.82 -5.71 7.99
N ARG A 104 7.67 -4.70 8.20
CA ARG A 104 8.35 -4.45 9.47
C ARG A 104 8.30 -2.98 9.83
N ALA A 105 7.95 -2.66 11.07
CA ALA A 105 8.06 -1.33 11.66
C ALA A 105 9.32 -1.26 12.54
N ILE A 106 10.00 -0.13 12.52
CA ILE A 106 11.24 0.12 13.29
C ILE A 106 11.15 1.55 13.84
N VAL A 107 11.59 1.75 15.08
CA VAL A 107 11.77 3.08 15.67
C VAL A 107 13.27 3.30 15.83
N VAL A 108 13.76 4.46 15.37
CA VAL A 108 15.18 4.83 15.40
C VAL A 108 15.38 6.19 16.05
N ASP A 109 16.52 6.37 16.71
CA ASP A 109 16.86 7.61 17.40
C ASP A 109 17.33 8.68 16.41
N ARG A 110 17.71 9.86 16.90
CA ARG A 110 18.18 10.96 16.04
C ARG A 110 19.45 10.60 15.26
N ASN A 111 20.21 9.64 15.78
CA ASN A 111 21.46 9.15 15.19
C ASN A 111 21.22 7.91 14.30
N GLY A 112 19.99 7.40 14.17
CA GLY A 112 19.69 6.20 13.41
C GLY A 112 20.08 4.88 14.10
N LEU A 113 20.21 4.87 15.43
CA LEU A 113 20.27 3.64 16.22
C LEU A 113 18.85 3.08 16.40
N ILE A 114 18.72 1.76 16.30
CA ILE A 114 17.42 1.08 16.43
C ILE A 114 17.03 1.00 17.91
N LEU A 115 15.87 1.57 18.28
CA LEU A 115 15.28 1.42 19.61
C LEU A 115 14.39 0.18 19.69
N ALA A 116 13.51 0.02 18.71
CA ALA A 116 12.48 -1.01 18.70
C ALA A 116 12.17 -1.45 17.27
N ARG A 117 11.70 -2.69 17.12
CA ARG A 117 11.38 -3.29 15.84
C ARG A 117 10.22 -4.28 15.99
N SER A 118 9.30 -4.32 15.04
CA SER A 118 8.29 -5.39 14.97
C SER A 118 8.98 -6.71 14.61
N SER A 119 8.87 -7.72 15.48
CA SER A 119 9.60 -9.01 15.41
C SER A 119 11.13 -8.92 15.50
N ASN A 120 11.76 -9.93 16.12
CA ASN A 120 13.21 -10.06 16.31
C ASN A 120 13.87 -8.84 17.01
N VAL A 121 13.19 -8.23 17.97
CA VAL A 121 13.62 -6.99 18.65
C VAL A 121 15.06 -7.08 19.17
N GLY A 122 15.33 -8.09 20.00
CA GLY A 122 16.52 -8.15 20.84
C GLY A 122 17.85 -8.17 20.08
N GLU A 123 17.87 -8.68 18.84
CA GLU A 123 19.12 -8.78 18.07
C GLU A 123 19.57 -7.45 17.46
N PHE A 124 18.63 -6.51 17.27
CA PHE A 124 18.88 -5.29 16.49
C PHE A 124 18.90 -4.00 17.30
N VAL A 125 18.45 -4.02 18.55
CA VAL A 125 18.52 -2.82 19.42
C VAL A 125 19.97 -2.34 19.53
N GLY A 126 20.18 -1.03 19.36
CA GLY A 126 21.50 -0.40 19.37
C GLY A 126 22.31 -0.57 18.09
N ARG A 127 21.86 -1.37 17.12
CA ARG A 127 22.48 -1.39 15.79
C ARG A 127 22.07 -0.15 15.00
N ARG A 128 22.99 0.35 14.19
CA ARG A 128 22.72 1.45 13.25
C ARG A 128 21.97 0.94 12.02
N VAL A 129 21.00 1.70 11.53
CA VAL A 129 20.35 1.41 10.25
C VAL A 129 21.31 1.57 9.08
N GLY A 130 20.98 0.93 7.95
CA GLY A 130 21.77 1.07 6.72
C GLY A 130 21.81 2.51 6.21
N PHE A 131 22.83 2.83 5.40
CA PHE A 131 23.11 4.18 4.92
C PHE A 131 21.91 4.88 4.27
N ALA A 132 21.14 4.17 3.44
CA ALA A 132 19.95 4.73 2.79
C ALA A 132 18.87 5.14 3.79
N SER A 133 18.63 4.31 4.81
CA SER A 133 17.69 4.63 5.89
C SER A 133 18.18 5.79 6.75
N LEU A 134 19.48 5.85 7.06
CA LEU A 134 20.07 6.96 7.81
C LEU A 134 19.92 8.28 7.03
N ALA A 135 20.17 8.25 5.72
CA ALA A 135 19.97 9.41 4.85
C ALA A 135 18.49 9.84 4.75
N ALA A 136 17.55 8.90 4.89
CA ALA A 136 16.12 9.20 4.92
C ALA A 136 15.68 9.83 6.26
N VAL A 137 16.27 9.38 7.38
CA VAL A 137 16.10 9.99 8.71
C VAL A 137 16.58 11.45 8.67
N GLY A 138 17.79 11.70 8.16
CA GLY A 138 18.34 13.06 8.05
C GLY A 138 17.55 13.98 7.12
N ARG A 139 16.81 13.44 6.15
CA ARG A 139 15.92 14.21 5.26
C ARG A 139 14.57 14.56 5.88
N GLY A 140 14.21 13.98 7.03
CA GLY A 140 12.93 14.24 7.69
C GLY A 140 11.73 13.54 7.06
N GLY A 141 11.95 12.49 6.26
CA GLY A 141 10.86 11.63 5.75
C GLY A 141 11.01 11.19 4.30
N GLY A 142 10.08 10.35 3.86
CA GLY A 142 9.93 9.94 2.46
C GLY A 142 9.99 8.43 2.23
N VAL A 143 9.75 8.03 0.98
CA VAL A 143 9.76 6.62 0.54
C VAL A 143 11.00 6.36 -0.32
N PHE A 144 11.67 5.24 -0.09
CA PHE A 144 12.91 4.87 -0.76
C PHE A 144 13.04 3.36 -0.90
N LYS A 145 13.71 2.92 -1.96
CA LYS A 145 14.09 1.51 -2.13
C LYS A 145 15.45 1.29 -1.48
N THR A 146 15.60 0.20 -0.74
CA THR A 146 16.88 -0.18 -0.13
C THR A 146 16.96 -1.69 0.01
N THR A 147 18.14 -2.19 0.37
CA THR A 147 18.32 -3.56 0.79
C THR A 147 18.18 -3.64 2.31
N ALA A 148 17.43 -4.62 2.80
CA ALA A 148 17.35 -4.94 4.21
C ALA A 148 18.69 -5.50 4.71
N GLN A 149 18.90 -5.53 6.03
CA GLN A 149 20.10 -6.13 6.63
C GLN A 149 20.26 -7.63 6.31
N ASP A 150 19.18 -8.30 5.90
CA ASP A 150 19.19 -9.70 5.45
C ASP A 150 19.49 -9.86 3.93
N GLY A 151 19.88 -8.79 3.24
CA GLY A 151 20.25 -8.81 1.82
C GLY A 151 19.09 -8.73 0.84
N ARG A 152 17.84 -8.67 1.30
CA ARG A 152 16.65 -8.65 0.42
C ARG A 152 16.23 -7.23 0.02
N PRO A 153 15.71 -7.02 -1.20
CA PRO A 153 15.18 -5.74 -1.63
C PRO A 153 13.88 -5.40 -0.89
N ILE A 154 13.81 -4.19 -0.32
CA ILE A 154 12.66 -3.67 0.42
C ILE A 154 12.31 -2.26 -0.02
N LEU A 155 11.04 -1.91 0.13
CA LEU A 155 10.53 -0.56 0.01
C LEU A 155 10.36 -0.05 1.43
N ALA A 156 11.09 1.00 1.77
CA ALA A 156 11.07 1.60 3.09
C ALA A 156 10.46 3.01 3.03
N ALA A 157 9.75 3.38 4.09
CA ALA A 157 9.20 4.70 4.30
C ALA A 157 9.69 5.21 5.66
N ASN A 158 10.06 6.48 5.72
CA ASN A 158 10.46 7.18 6.94
C ASN A 158 9.43 8.25 7.32
N ALA A 159 9.09 8.32 8.61
CA ALA A 159 8.28 9.38 9.18
C ALA A 159 8.87 9.84 10.52
N PRO A 160 9.29 11.12 10.65
CA PRO A 160 9.84 11.65 11.90
C PRO A 160 8.75 11.78 12.98
N ILE A 161 9.16 11.69 14.25
CA ILE A 161 8.35 11.90 15.44
C ILE A 161 8.72 13.28 16.02
N PRO A 162 7.89 14.33 15.80
CA PRO A 162 8.26 15.69 16.18
C PRO A 162 8.54 15.88 17.68
N ALA A 163 7.85 15.11 18.53
CA ALA A 163 7.96 15.24 19.98
C ALA A 163 9.34 14.80 20.54
N THR A 164 10.01 13.85 19.87
CA THR A 164 11.27 13.27 20.36
C THR A 164 12.44 13.49 19.40
N GLY A 165 12.17 13.85 18.15
CA GLY A 165 13.17 13.87 17.07
C GLY A 165 13.56 12.47 16.57
N TRP A 166 12.99 11.41 17.14
CA TRP A 166 13.14 10.05 16.62
C TRP A 166 12.44 9.90 15.28
N SER A 167 12.64 8.77 14.61
CA SER A 167 11.95 8.45 13.36
C SER A 167 11.39 7.05 13.37
N THR A 168 10.26 6.87 12.70
CA THR A 168 9.66 5.57 12.41
C THR A 168 9.98 5.16 10.99
N LEU A 169 10.43 3.92 10.81
CA LEU A 169 10.69 3.31 9.52
C LEU A 169 9.70 2.16 9.32
N ALA A 170 8.99 2.15 8.20
CA ALA A 170 8.18 1.02 7.77
C ALA A 170 8.79 0.42 6.52
N ALA A 171 9.05 -0.88 6.50
CA ALA A 171 9.61 -1.60 5.37
C ALA A 171 8.67 -2.71 4.91
N SER A 172 8.46 -2.85 3.61
CA SER A 172 7.74 -3.98 3.01
C SER A 172 8.62 -4.68 1.97
N ARG A 173 8.50 -6.00 1.85
CA ARG A 173 9.22 -6.77 0.82
C ARG A 173 8.60 -6.53 -0.57
N LEU A 174 9.43 -6.20 -1.56
CA LEU A 174 8.95 -5.93 -2.93
C LEU A 174 8.40 -7.19 -3.60
N ASP A 175 9.07 -8.32 -3.41
CA ASP A 175 8.76 -9.61 -4.04
C ASP A 175 7.33 -10.08 -3.76
N MET A 176 6.85 -9.90 -2.52
CA MET A 176 5.49 -10.30 -2.13
C MET A 176 4.42 -9.33 -2.64
N MET A 177 4.76 -8.05 -2.80
CA MET A 177 3.80 -7.04 -3.27
C MET A 177 3.57 -7.19 -4.78
N GLU A 178 4.62 -7.48 -5.54
CA GLU A 178 4.53 -7.72 -6.98
C GLU A 178 3.73 -8.98 -7.32
N ALA A 179 3.95 -10.09 -6.59
CA ALA A 179 3.23 -11.34 -6.86
C ALA A 179 1.70 -11.23 -6.64
N ALA A 180 1.27 -10.57 -5.55
CA ALA A 180 -0.15 -10.34 -5.26
C ALA A 180 -0.81 -9.40 -6.30
N MET A 181 -0.08 -8.37 -6.72
CA MET A 181 -0.55 -7.41 -7.72
C MET A 181 -0.67 -8.07 -9.10
N LEU A 182 0.34 -8.83 -9.54
CA LEU A 182 0.33 -9.54 -10.82
C LEU A 182 -0.79 -10.58 -10.89
N ARG A 183 -1.09 -11.27 -9.78
CA ARG A 183 -2.21 -12.22 -9.72
C ARG A 183 -3.57 -11.54 -9.91
N SER A 184 -3.73 -10.33 -9.37
CA SER A 184 -4.96 -9.54 -9.53
C SER A 184 -5.10 -8.97 -10.95
N ILE A 185 -3.98 -8.54 -11.55
CA ILE A 185 -3.96 -8.11 -12.96
C ILE A 185 -4.25 -9.30 -13.88
N ALA A 186 -3.66 -10.47 -13.60
CA ALA A 186 -3.88 -11.68 -14.37
C ALA A 186 -5.34 -12.16 -14.30
N SER A 187 -5.97 -12.11 -13.13
CA SER A 187 -7.39 -12.45 -12.99
C SER A 187 -8.28 -11.44 -13.72
N ALA A 188 -8.02 -10.14 -13.59
CA ALA A 188 -8.75 -9.11 -14.32
C ALA A 188 -8.59 -9.26 -15.85
N ALA A 189 -7.38 -9.54 -16.32
CA ALA A 189 -7.10 -9.80 -17.73
C ALA A 189 -7.80 -11.08 -18.21
N ALA A 190 -7.84 -12.14 -17.40
CA ALA A 190 -8.54 -13.37 -17.73
C ALA A 190 -10.05 -13.13 -17.87
N PHE A 191 -10.66 -12.41 -16.92
CA PHE A 191 -12.08 -12.02 -17.01
C PHE A 191 -12.36 -11.14 -18.22
N GLY A 192 -11.51 -10.14 -18.48
CA GLY A 192 -11.65 -9.27 -19.65
C GLY A 192 -11.55 -10.06 -20.96
N THR A 193 -10.59 -10.98 -21.05
CA THR A 193 -10.42 -11.85 -22.23
C THR A 193 -11.61 -12.77 -22.42
N ALA A 194 -12.12 -13.39 -21.34
CA ALA A 194 -13.28 -14.27 -21.39
C ALA A 194 -14.54 -13.51 -21.85
N ALA A 195 -14.78 -12.32 -21.31
CA ALA A 195 -15.90 -11.47 -21.70
C ALA A 195 -15.80 -11.05 -23.17
N PHE A 196 -14.60 -10.69 -23.64
CA PHE A 196 -14.35 -10.33 -25.03
C PHE A 196 -14.63 -11.49 -26.00
N LEU A 197 -14.12 -12.69 -25.70
CA LEU A 197 -14.37 -13.89 -26.50
C LEU A 197 -15.85 -14.26 -26.51
N LEU A 198 -16.55 -14.15 -25.37
CA LEU A 198 -17.98 -14.40 -25.28
C LEU A 198 -18.79 -13.42 -26.15
N GLY A 199 -18.42 -12.14 -26.14
CA GLY A 199 -18.99 -11.13 -27.02
C GLY A 199 -18.78 -11.45 -28.50
N MET A 200 -17.55 -11.87 -28.87
CA MET A 200 -17.21 -12.22 -30.24
C MET A 200 -17.98 -13.45 -30.74
N VAL A 201 -18.12 -14.49 -29.90
CA VAL A 201 -18.93 -15.68 -30.19
C VAL A 201 -20.40 -15.31 -30.34
N SER A 202 -20.93 -14.46 -29.46
CA SER A 202 -22.32 -14.01 -29.51
C SER A 202 -22.60 -13.21 -30.79
N ALA A 203 -21.72 -12.28 -31.16
CA ALA A 203 -21.83 -11.50 -32.39
C ALA A 203 -21.81 -12.39 -33.64
N ALA A 204 -20.89 -13.37 -33.70
CA ALA A 204 -20.82 -14.32 -34.80
C ALA A 204 -22.06 -15.22 -34.89
N TRP A 205 -22.62 -15.61 -33.74
CA TRP A 205 -23.86 -16.39 -33.69
C TRP A 205 -25.06 -15.60 -34.22
N TYR A 206 -25.20 -14.32 -33.81
CA TYR A 206 -26.24 -13.44 -34.31
C TYR A 206 -26.10 -13.16 -35.81
N ALA A 207 -24.89 -12.87 -36.30
CA ALA A 207 -24.64 -12.63 -37.73
C ALA A 207 -25.08 -13.82 -38.58
N ARG A 208 -24.68 -15.05 -38.21
CA ARG A 208 -25.10 -16.28 -38.90
C ARG A 208 -26.62 -16.52 -38.86
N ARG A 209 -27.28 -16.15 -37.77
CA ARG A 209 -28.74 -16.26 -37.62
C ARG A 209 -29.50 -15.30 -38.54
N ILE A 210 -28.95 -14.12 -38.82
CA ILE A 210 -29.56 -13.09 -39.68
C ILE A 210 -29.26 -13.34 -41.15
N GLU A 211 -28.10 -13.88 -41.49
CA GLU A 211 -27.73 -14.18 -42.89
C GLU A 211 -28.38 -15.49 -43.42
N GLY A 212 -28.74 -16.41 -42.52
CA GLY A 212 -29.40 -17.68 -42.86
C GLY A 212 -30.69 -17.59 -43.72
N PRO A 213 -31.57 -16.58 -43.58
CA PRO A 213 -32.82 -16.52 -44.36
C PRO A 213 -32.74 -15.71 -45.67
N MET A 214 -31.66 -14.96 -45.92
CA MET A 214 -31.56 -14.12 -47.13
C MET A 214 -31.60 -14.92 -48.46
N PRO A 215 -31.03 -16.13 -48.58
CA PRO A 215 -31.14 -16.91 -49.82
C PRO A 215 -32.58 -17.34 -50.17
N ALA A 216 -33.51 -17.32 -49.21
CA ALA A 216 -34.90 -17.72 -49.43
C ALA A 216 -35.76 -16.63 -50.08
N LEU A 217 -35.33 -15.36 -50.08
CA LEU A 217 -36.05 -14.25 -50.71
C LEU A 217 -35.53 -13.92 -52.12
N ALA A 218 -34.28 -14.27 -52.44
CA ALA A 218 -33.72 -14.12 -53.78
C ALA A 218 -34.19 -15.22 -54.77
N GLY A 219 -34.82 -16.29 -54.26
CA GLY A 219 -35.33 -17.42 -55.04
C GLY A 219 -36.85 -17.46 -55.20
N ALA A 220 -37.59 -16.41 -54.81
CA ALA A 220 -39.04 -16.38 -55.06
C ALA A 220 -39.29 -16.18 -56.57
N PRO A 221 -39.82 -17.17 -57.32
CA PRO A 221 -40.22 -16.95 -58.69
C PRO A 221 -41.29 -15.86 -58.70
N GLY A 222 -41.08 -14.83 -59.52
CA GLY A 222 -41.99 -13.69 -59.63
C GLY A 222 -43.43 -14.17 -59.74
N THR A 223 -44.27 -13.80 -58.77
CA THR A 223 -45.70 -14.05 -58.80
C THR A 223 -46.25 -13.34 -60.03
N MET A 224 -46.52 -14.11 -61.07
CA MET A 224 -47.15 -13.64 -62.30
C MET A 224 -48.56 -13.18 -61.93
N VAL A 225 -48.75 -11.85 -61.91
CA VAL A 225 -50.06 -11.24 -61.70
C VAL A 225 -50.92 -11.56 -62.91
N HIS A 226 -51.84 -12.51 -62.78
CA HIS A 226 -52.89 -12.71 -63.78
C HIS A 226 -53.84 -11.50 -63.71
N VAL A 227 -53.67 -10.56 -64.63
CA VAL A 227 -54.68 -9.54 -64.91
C VAL A 227 -55.82 -10.25 -65.65
N TRP A 228 -56.98 -10.34 -65.00
CA TRP A 228 -58.18 -10.86 -65.64
C TRP A 228 -58.67 -9.84 -66.67
N ALA A 229 -58.53 -10.14 -67.96
CA ALA A 229 -59.14 -9.35 -69.03
C ALA A 229 -60.60 -9.77 -69.20
N ALA A 230 -61.51 -8.80 -69.15
CA ALA A 230 -62.93 -9.03 -69.37
C ALA A 230 -63.20 -9.57 -70.80
N PRO A 231 -64.22 -10.43 -70.98
CA PRO A 231 -64.53 -11.01 -72.29
C PRO A 231 -64.93 -9.92 -73.28
N GLY A 232 -64.17 -9.79 -74.37
CA GLY A 232 -64.35 -8.77 -75.41
C GLY A 232 -63.27 -7.68 -75.48
N ALA A 233 -62.31 -7.66 -74.55
CA ALA A 233 -61.19 -6.74 -74.61
C ALA A 233 -60.08 -7.25 -75.56
N GLN A 234 -59.82 -6.53 -76.66
CA GLN A 234 -58.62 -6.73 -77.47
C GLN A 234 -57.40 -6.17 -76.72
N GLY A 235 -56.77 -6.99 -75.90
CA GLY A 235 -55.55 -6.64 -75.16
C GLY A 235 -54.30 -6.98 -75.96
N VAL A 236 -53.45 -5.98 -76.22
CA VAL A 236 -52.12 -6.14 -76.80
C VAL A 236 -51.18 -6.71 -75.73
N LEU A 237 -50.66 -7.92 -75.94
CA LEU A 237 -49.64 -8.50 -75.08
C LEU A 237 -48.28 -7.88 -75.45
N PHE A 238 -47.71 -7.05 -74.58
CA PHE A 238 -46.34 -6.57 -74.72
C PHE A 238 -45.38 -7.52 -74.01
N ASP A 239 -44.56 -8.23 -74.77
CA ASP A 239 -43.38 -8.93 -74.26
C ASP A 239 -42.27 -7.89 -74.01
N LEU A 240 -41.95 -7.65 -72.75
CA LEU A 240 -40.89 -6.72 -72.33
C LEU A 240 -39.50 -7.39 -72.21
N ALA A 241 -39.35 -8.68 -72.55
CA ALA A 241 -38.07 -9.36 -72.51
C ALA A 241 -37.28 -9.23 -73.83
N HIS A 242 -37.95 -9.04 -74.97
CA HIS A 242 -37.31 -8.93 -76.27
C HIS A 242 -37.98 -7.81 -77.08
N GLY A 243 -37.39 -6.62 -77.06
CA GLY A 243 -37.83 -5.52 -77.92
C GLY A 243 -37.59 -5.86 -79.39
N THR A 244 -38.55 -6.51 -80.07
CA THR A 244 -38.84 -6.39 -81.52
C THR A 244 -40.00 -7.29 -81.98
N SER A 245 -40.98 -6.65 -82.63
CA SER A 245 -41.95 -7.08 -83.65
C SER A 245 -42.79 -8.37 -83.52
N ALA A 246 -44.09 -8.13 -83.29
CA ALA A 246 -45.27 -8.67 -83.96
C ALA A 246 -45.11 -9.94 -84.81
N VAL A 247 -45.69 -11.05 -84.33
CA VAL A 247 -46.09 -12.19 -85.17
C VAL A 247 -47.61 -12.14 -85.36
N MET A 248 -48.02 -11.95 -86.61
CA MET A 248 -49.40 -12.01 -87.07
C MET A 248 -49.82 -13.49 -87.20
N CYS A 249 -50.78 -13.95 -86.39
CA CYS A 249 -51.47 -15.23 -86.64
C CYS A 249 -52.56 -15.04 -87.71
N PRO A 250 -52.68 -15.95 -88.70
CA PRO A 250 -53.82 -15.93 -89.61
C PRO A 250 -55.10 -16.40 -88.93
N ALA A 251 -56.22 -15.84 -89.41
CA ALA A 251 -57.56 -16.11 -88.94
C ALA A 251 -57.95 -17.59 -89.07
N PHE A 252 -58.58 -18.10 -88.02
CA PHE A 252 -59.28 -19.37 -87.99
C PHE A 252 -60.64 -19.14 -88.68
N ASP A 253 -60.78 -19.62 -89.91
CA ASP A 253 -62.05 -19.55 -90.65
C ASP A 253 -62.84 -20.84 -90.40
N ALA A 254 -64.06 -20.68 -89.89
CA ALA A 254 -64.98 -21.76 -89.55
C ALA A 254 -66.20 -21.68 -90.46
N ALA A 255 -66.28 -22.57 -91.45
CA ALA A 255 -67.49 -22.96 -92.19
C ALA A 255 -67.12 -24.16 -93.09
N ALA A 256 -67.84 -25.27 -93.20
CA ALA A 256 -69.08 -25.76 -92.61
C ALA A 256 -69.02 -27.31 -92.61
#